data_AF-A0A498D657-F1
#
_entry.id   AF-A0A498D657-F1
#
_cell.length_a   1.000
_cell.length_b   1.000
_cell.length_c   1.000
_cell.angle_alpha   90.00
_cell.angle_beta   90.00
_cell.angle_gamma   90.00
#
_symmetry.space_group_name_H-M   'P 1'
#
loop_
_entity.id
_entity.type
_entity.pdbx_description
1 polymer ?
#
loop_
_entity_poly.entity_id
_entity_poly.type
_entity_poly.pdbx_seq_one_letter_code
_entity_poly.pdbx_strand_id
1 'polypeptide(L)'
;MNNISLNQKLLFLAPLTNLIFENKILLRGYRPGLALVIFRKLSSNVPEVEWNLESTFPIKAKSIAKIKDRKIRKACYQSFENYKKSFRPFPKPKLKIIKDEWKTDDMADAMLYAYFPQLGQTRQDFEKQYLCTWDLAAENSKNAP
;
A
#
# COMPACT_ATOMS: atom_id res chain seq x y z
N MET A 1 -8.87 -16.67 12.12
CA MET A 1 -7.68 -15.80 12.16
C MET A 1 -7.12 -15.70 10.75
N ASN A 2 -7.04 -14.51 10.17
CA ASN A 2 -6.52 -14.35 8.81
C ASN A 2 -5.01 -14.63 8.81
N ASN A 3 -4.61 -15.79 8.26
CA ASN A 3 -3.20 -16.12 8.08
C ASN A 3 -2.60 -15.24 6.98
N ILE A 4 -1.99 -14.13 7.38
CA ILE A 4 -1.23 -13.27 6.47
C ILE A 4 -0.01 -14.06 5.96
N SER A 5 0.16 -14.11 4.64
CA SER A 5 1.30 -14.80 4.00
C SER A 5 2.64 -14.16 4.40
N LEU A 6 3.73 -14.94 4.43
CA LEU A 6 5.07 -14.44 4.76
C LEU A 6 5.51 -13.29 3.83
N ASN A 7 5.11 -13.35 2.56
CA ASN A 7 5.40 -12.30 1.59
C ASN A 7 4.67 -10.99 1.92
N GLN A 8 3.40 -11.06 2.35
CA GLN A 8 2.69 -9.87 2.82
C GLN A 8 3.31 -9.30 4.10
N LYS A 9 3.80 -10.15 5.01
CA LYS A 9 4.54 -9.68 6.19
C LYS A 9 5.80 -8.90 5.82
N LEU A 10 6.51 -9.31 4.76
CA LEU A 10 7.66 -8.56 4.24
C LEU A 10 7.28 -7.20 3.63
N LEU A 11 6.12 -7.09 2.98
CA LEU A 11 5.65 -5.81 2.45
C LEU A 11 5.49 -4.77 3.56
N PHE A 12 5.00 -5.17 4.73
CA PHE A 12 4.91 -4.26 5.88
C PHE A 12 6.30 -3.83 6.37
N LEU A 13 7.29 -4.70 6.27
CA LEU A 13 8.68 -4.44 6.68
C LEU A 13 9.52 -3.73 5.62
N ALA A 14 8.92 -3.30 4.50
CA ALA A 14 9.61 -2.59 3.43
C ALA A 14 10.50 -1.43 3.91
N PRO A 15 10.08 -0.55 4.86
CA PRO A 15 10.94 0.52 5.36
C PRO A 15 12.23 0.01 6.02
N LEU A 16 12.13 -1.08 6.77
CA LEU A 16 13.26 -1.70 7.46
C LEU A 16 14.20 -2.41 6.49
N THR A 17 13.65 -3.18 5.55
CA THR A 17 14.44 -3.88 4.53
C THR A 17 15.17 -2.87 3.65
N ASN A 18 14.50 -1.81 3.23
CA ASN A 18 15.09 -0.79 2.37
C ASN A 18 16.26 -0.07 3.07
N LEU A 19 16.14 0.15 4.38
CA LEU A 19 17.20 0.76 5.18
C LEU A 19 18.41 -0.17 5.34
N ILE A 20 18.19 -1.43 5.71
CA ILE A 20 19.28 -2.38 5.99
C ILE A 20 19.98 -2.83 4.71
N PHE A 21 19.24 -2.97 3.63
CA PHE A 21 19.78 -3.43 2.36
C PHE A 21 20.02 -2.30 1.36
N GLU A 22 19.90 -1.03 1.78
CA GLU A 22 20.17 0.16 0.95
C GLU A 22 19.43 0.15 -0.40
N ASN A 23 18.17 -0.30 -0.40
CA ASN A 23 17.37 -0.54 -1.63
C ASN A 23 17.98 -1.54 -2.64
N LYS A 24 19.05 -2.26 -2.28
CA LYS A 24 19.70 -3.27 -3.14
C LYS A 24 18.97 -4.60 -3.18
N ILE A 25 17.93 -4.81 -2.35
CA ILE A 25 16.97 -5.88 -2.61
C ILE A 25 16.07 -5.45 -3.77
N LEU A 26 16.65 -5.50 -4.97
CA LEU A 26 15.87 -5.79 -6.15
C LEU A 26 15.30 -7.19 -5.92
N LEU A 27 13.97 -7.26 -5.79
CA LEU A 27 13.18 -8.49 -5.71
C LEU A 27 13.56 -9.40 -6.89
N ARG A 28 14.58 -10.24 -6.73
CA ARG A 28 14.97 -11.27 -7.69
C ARG A 28 13.91 -12.38 -7.69
N GLY A 29 12.77 -12.09 -8.31
CA GLY A 29 11.68 -13.03 -8.58
C GLY A 29 11.07 -13.69 -7.34
N TYR A 30 9.99 -14.43 -7.56
CA TYR A 30 9.47 -15.34 -6.55
C TYR A 30 10.47 -16.49 -6.34
N ARG A 31 11.03 -16.60 -5.14
CA ARG A 31 11.84 -17.74 -4.72
C ARG A 31 11.24 -18.33 -3.44
N PRO A 32 10.92 -19.64 -3.40
CA PRO A 32 10.44 -20.26 -2.18
C PRO A 32 11.46 -20.08 -1.06
N GLY A 33 11.01 -19.68 0.12
CA GLY A 33 11.88 -19.47 1.30
C GLY A 33 12.69 -18.17 1.30
N LEU A 34 12.66 -17.34 0.25
CA LEU A 34 13.35 -16.05 0.23
C LEU A 34 12.89 -15.13 1.37
N ALA A 35 11.60 -15.19 1.71
CA ALA A 35 11.07 -14.46 2.85
C ALA A 35 11.77 -14.84 4.16
N LEU A 36 11.98 -16.13 4.41
CA LEU A 36 12.66 -16.64 5.59
C LEU A 36 14.13 -16.19 5.62
N VAL A 37 14.81 -16.19 4.47
CA VAL A 37 16.20 -15.71 4.36
C VAL A 37 16.28 -14.22 4.71
N ILE A 38 15.34 -13.40 4.20
CA ILE A 38 15.28 -11.98 4.54
C ILE A 38 15.02 -11.80 6.04
N PHE A 39 14.03 -12.51 6.60
CA PHE A 39 13.75 -12.47 8.04
C PHE A 39 14.96 -12.85 8.89
N ARG A 40 15.69 -13.90 8.51
CA ARG A 40 16.91 -14.32 9.19
C ARG A 40 17.96 -13.19 9.17
N LYS A 41 18.20 -12.58 8.02
CA LYS A 41 19.12 -11.43 7.91
C LYS A 41 18.68 -10.22 8.72
N LEU A 42 17.38 -9.91 8.74
CA LEU A 42 16.82 -8.84 9.56
C LEU A 42 17.04 -9.12 11.05
N SER A 43 16.81 -10.36 11.49
CA SER A 43 17.02 -10.76 12.88
C SER A 43 18.50 -10.71 13.30
N SER A 44 19.42 -11.02 12.39
CA SER A 44 20.86 -10.90 12.64
C SER A 44 21.32 -9.44 12.76
N ASN A 45 20.75 -8.53 11.95
CA ASN A 45 21.11 -7.11 11.97
C ASN A 45 20.44 -6.33 13.11
N VAL A 46 19.26 -6.78 13.55
CA VAL A 46 18.50 -6.16 14.65
C VAL A 46 18.14 -7.24 15.69
N PRO A 47 19.14 -7.68 16.49
CA PRO A 47 18.94 -8.73 17.49
C PRO A 47 18.19 -8.25 18.73
N GLU A 48 18.16 -6.93 18.98
CA GLU A 48 17.50 -6.32 20.13
C GLU A 48 15.97 -6.43 20.07
N VAL A 49 15.43 -6.70 18.88
CA VAL A 49 14.01 -6.85 18.62
C VAL A 49 13.58 -8.30 18.81
N GLU A 50 12.47 -8.50 19.50
CA GLU A 50 11.85 -9.82 19.62
C GLU A 50 11.01 -10.10 18.37
N TRP A 51 11.51 -11.04 17.54
CA TRP A 51 10.85 -11.48 16.32
C TRP A 51 9.91 -12.66 16.60
N ASN A 52 8.67 -12.59 16.13
CA ASN A 52 7.72 -13.70 16.17
C ASN A 52 7.04 -13.87 14.80
N LEU A 53 7.42 -14.93 14.08
CA LEU A 53 6.89 -15.22 12.74
C LEU A 53 5.46 -15.77 12.74
N GLU A 54 5.01 -16.34 13.86
CA GLU A 54 3.65 -16.88 13.99
C GLU A 54 2.62 -15.76 14.11
N SER A 55 3.01 -14.67 14.78
CA SER A 55 2.15 -13.50 14.95
C SER A 55 1.82 -12.79 13.64
N THR A 56 0.69 -12.07 13.62
CA THR A 56 0.18 -11.35 12.44
C THR A 56 1.18 -10.31 11.92
N PHE A 57 1.89 -9.63 12.83
CA PHE A 57 2.98 -8.70 12.52
C PHE A 57 4.30 -9.17 13.18
N PRO A 58 5.40 -9.35 12.44
CA PRO A 58 6.59 -10.07 12.93
C PRO A 58 7.35 -9.44 14.11
N ILE A 59 7.13 -8.17 14.42
CA ILE A 59 7.90 -7.40 15.40
C ILE A 59 7.03 -7.07 16.62
N LYS A 60 7.52 -7.38 17.84
CA LYS A 60 6.85 -6.93 19.07
C LYS A 60 7.11 -5.45 19.35
N ALA A 61 6.05 -4.66 19.48
CA ALA A 61 6.13 -3.22 19.68
C ALA A 61 6.99 -2.80 20.90
N LYS A 62 6.87 -3.52 22.03
CA LYS A 62 7.62 -3.22 23.26
C LYS A 62 9.15 -3.31 23.08
N SER A 63 9.61 -4.17 22.18
CA SER A 63 11.05 -4.36 21.92
C SER A 63 11.66 -3.25 21.05
N ILE A 64 10.86 -2.47 20.30
CA ILE A 64 11.36 -1.39 19.43
C ILE A 64 12.06 -0.30 20.25
N ALA A 65 11.60 -0.04 21.48
CA ALA A 65 12.19 0.97 22.36
C ALA A 65 13.64 0.62 22.78
N LYS A 66 14.01 -0.67 22.77
CA LYS A 66 15.35 -1.14 23.12
C LYS A 66 16.40 -0.78 22.05
N ILE A 67 15.97 -0.47 20.82
CA ILE A 67 16.86 -0.20 19.69
C ILE A 67 17.66 1.08 19.91
N LYS A 68 18.98 1.01 20.05
CA LYS A 68 19.82 2.22 20.22
C LYS A 68 19.77 3.14 19.00
N ASP A 69 19.84 2.57 17.80
CA ASP A 69 19.86 3.32 16.55
C ASP A 69 18.53 3.99 16.21
N ARG A 70 18.53 5.33 16.20
CA ARG A 70 17.35 6.15 15.88
C ARG A 70 16.76 5.84 14.50
N LYS A 71 17.62 5.62 13.48
CA LYS A 71 17.17 5.37 12.11
C LYS A 71 16.43 4.04 11.99
N ILE A 72 16.98 2.98 12.58
CA ILE A 72 16.36 1.64 12.62
C ILE A 72 15.05 1.70 13.40
N ARG A 73 15.03 2.38 14.56
CA ARG A 73 13.83 2.57 15.36
C ARG A 73 12.70 3.25 14.57
N LYS A 74 13.02 4.31 13.82
CA LYS A 74 12.06 5.01 12.95
C LYS A 74 11.52 4.09 11.85
N ALA A 75 12.37 3.27 11.22
CA ALA A 75 11.94 2.32 10.20
C ALA A 75 11.03 1.22 10.77
N CYS A 76 11.29 0.73 11.99
CA CYS A 76 10.40 -0.19 12.70
C CYS A 76 9.01 0.42 12.91
N TYR A 77 8.93 1.67 13.38
CA TYR A 77 7.64 2.36 13.58
C TYR A 77 6.90 2.58 12.26
N GLN A 78 7.58 3.00 11.20
CA GLN A 78 6.98 3.13 9.86
C GLN A 78 6.43 1.80 9.34
N SER A 79 7.14 0.70 9.61
CA SER A 79 6.67 -0.64 9.24
C SER A 79 5.37 -1.00 9.98
N PHE A 80 5.25 -0.61 11.25
CA PHE A 80 4.04 -0.81 12.05
C PHE A 80 2.88 0.09 11.59
N GLU A 81 3.15 1.31 11.14
CA GLU A 81 2.14 2.18 10.53
C GLU A 81 1.59 1.58 9.23
N ASN A 82 2.45 1.01 8.39
CA ASN A 82 2.03 0.32 7.17
C ASN A 82 1.12 -0.88 7.47
N TYR A 83 1.47 -1.66 8.50
CA TYR A 83 0.61 -2.71 9.00
C TYR A 83 -0.76 -2.18 9.44
N LYS A 84 -0.81 -1.11 10.25
CA LYS A 84 -2.09 -0.49 10.68
C LYS A 84 -2.93 0.03 9.51
N LYS A 85 -2.29 0.60 8.48
CA LYS A 85 -2.97 1.08 7.27
C LYS A 85 -3.66 -0.04 6.51
N SER A 86 -3.11 -1.26 6.54
CA SER A 86 -3.70 -2.41 5.82
C SER A 86 -5.08 -2.85 6.34
N PHE A 87 -5.41 -2.54 7.60
CA PHE A 87 -6.73 -2.82 8.18
C PHE A 87 -7.76 -1.72 7.92
N ARG A 88 -7.32 -0.54 7.47
CA ARG A 88 -8.27 0.54 7.17
C ARG A 88 -9.04 0.12 5.91
N PRO A 89 -10.38 0.24 5.92
CA PRO A 89 -11.13 0.00 4.70
C PRO A 89 -10.60 0.96 3.63
N PHE A 90 -10.12 0.41 2.52
CA PHE A 90 -9.82 1.24 1.36
C PHE A 90 -11.16 1.78 0.85
N PRO A 91 -11.25 3.08 0.53
CA PRO A 91 -12.45 3.59 -0.13
C PRO A 91 -12.65 2.78 -1.40
N LYS A 92 -13.83 2.15 -1.54
CA LYS A 92 -14.16 1.48 -2.81
C LYS A 92 -14.11 2.55 -3.91
N PRO A 93 -13.34 2.35 -4.99
CA PRO A 93 -13.30 3.33 -6.06
C PRO A 93 -14.72 3.49 -6.61
N LYS A 94 -15.24 4.72 -6.56
CA LYS A 94 -16.49 5.09 -7.22
C LYS A 94 -16.14 6.13 -8.29
N LEU A 95 -16.53 5.84 -9.53
CA LEU A 95 -16.44 6.79 -10.63
C LEU A 95 -17.39 7.96 -10.33
N LYS A 96 -16.87 9.18 -10.20
CA LYS A 96 -17.69 10.40 -10.18
C LYS A 96 -17.59 11.06 -11.54
N ILE A 97 -18.69 11.04 -12.29
CA ILE A 97 -18.83 11.74 -13.57
C ILE A 97 -19.26 13.18 -13.24
N ILE A 98 -18.49 14.19 -13.66
CA ILE A 98 -18.64 15.59 -13.22
C ILE A 98 -19.50 16.44 -14.18
N LYS A 99 -20.00 15.86 -15.29
CA LYS A 99 -20.93 16.55 -16.20
C LYS A 99 -22.14 15.70 -16.56
N ASP A 100 -23.33 16.30 -16.40
CA ASP A 100 -24.63 15.85 -16.93
C ASP A 100 -24.81 16.13 -18.44
N GLU A 101 -23.76 16.56 -19.14
CA GLU A 101 -23.81 16.86 -20.59
C GLU A 101 -23.46 15.65 -21.47
N TRP A 102 -23.32 14.45 -20.89
CA TRP A 102 -23.09 13.23 -21.68
C TRP A 102 -24.41 12.71 -22.27
N LYS A 103 -24.77 13.19 -23.45
CA LYS A 103 -25.66 12.49 -24.38
C LYS A 103 -24.82 11.57 -25.27
N THR A 104 -24.30 10.49 -24.71
CA THR A 104 -23.85 9.35 -25.51
C THR A 104 -24.79 8.22 -25.18
N ASP A 105 -25.58 7.80 -26.16
CA ASP A 105 -26.60 6.76 -25.98
C ASP A 105 -25.99 5.38 -25.65
N ASP A 106 -24.66 5.23 -25.76
CA ASP A 106 -24.01 3.93 -25.60
C ASP A 106 -22.67 3.95 -24.83
N MET A 107 -22.46 2.95 -23.97
CA MET A 107 -21.28 2.78 -23.11
C MET A 107 -20.00 2.52 -23.92
N ALA A 108 -20.15 2.03 -25.15
CA ALA A 108 -19.07 1.77 -26.09
C ALA A 108 -18.36 3.05 -26.53
N ASP A 109 -19.10 4.15 -26.74
CA ASP A 109 -18.52 5.43 -27.14
C ASP A 109 -17.65 6.02 -26.02
N ALA A 110 -18.11 5.92 -24.77
CA ALA A 110 -17.32 6.39 -23.62
C ALA A 110 -15.99 5.62 -23.47
N MET A 111 -15.98 4.32 -23.76
CA MET A 111 -14.75 3.53 -23.77
C MET A 111 -13.86 3.89 -24.96
N LEU A 112 -14.43 4.12 -26.14
CA LEU A 112 -13.69 4.58 -27.31
C LEU A 112 -12.97 5.91 -27.04
N TYR A 113 -13.64 6.87 -26.41
CA TYR A 113 -13.05 8.16 -26.03
C TYR A 113 -11.95 8.04 -24.97
N ALA A 114 -12.09 7.13 -24.00
CA ALA A 114 -11.10 6.95 -22.94
C ALA A 114 -9.81 6.24 -23.41
N TYR A 115 -9.91 5.35 -24.40
CA TYR A 115 -8.81 4.48 -24.83
C TYR A 115 -8.20 4.83 -26.19
N PHE A 116 -8.87 5.63 -27.03
CA PHE A 116 -8.36 6.03 -28.36
C PHE A 116 -8.15 7.56 -28.47
N PRO A 117 -7.05 8.10 -27.91
CA PRO A 117 -6.70 9.53 -28.01
C PRO A 117 -6.35 10.01 -29.42
N GLN A 118 -6.40 9.12 -30.42
CA GLN A 118 -6.06 9.39 -31.82
C GLN A 118 -7.21 10.07 -32.60
N LEU A 119 -8.42 10.14 -32.02
CA LEU A 119 -9.61 10.77 -32.61
C LEU A 119 -9.75 12.28 -32.30
N GLY A 120 -8.66 12.94 -31.91
CA GLY A 120 -8.58 14.40 -31.86
C GLY A 120 -8.96 15.09 -30.55
N GLN A 121 -9.26 14.34 -29.49
CA GLN A 121 -9.29 14.87 -28.12
C GLN A 121 -8.17 14.26 -27.29
N THR A 122 -7.27 15.12 -26.83
CA THR A 122 -6.10 14.69 -26.06
C THR A 122 -6.52 14.26 -24.66
N ARG A 123 -5.74 13.37 -24.04
CA ARG A 123 -5.89 13.00 -22.61
C ARG A 123 -6.03 14.23 -21.69
N GLN A 124 -5.42 15.36 -22.05
CA GLN A 124 -5.52 16.61 -21.31
C GLN A 124 -6.92 17.23 -21.35
N ASP A 125 -7.67 17.07 -22.45
CA ASP A 125 -9.04 17.58 -22.56
C ASP A 125 -10.03 16.70 -21.80
N PHE A 126 -9.78 15.39 -21.77
CA PHE A 126 -10.47 14.46 -20.88
C PHE A 126 -10.20 14.81 -19.41
N GLU A 127 -8.94 15.01 -19.00
CA GLU A 127 -8.59 15.38 -17.62
C GLU A 127 -9.16 16.76 -17.19
N LYS A 128 -9.43 17.67 -18.13
CA LYS A 128 -10.14 18.95 -17.87
C LYS A 128 -11.65 18.76 -17.63
N GLN A 129 -12.28 17.81 -18.33
CA GLN A 129 -13.72 17.52 -18.21
C GLN A 129 -14.05 16.54 -17.09
N TYR A 130 -13.11 15.66 -16.76
CA TYR A 130 -13.25 14.57 -15.81
C TYR A 130 -12.18 14.71 -14.72
N LEU A 131 -12.54 15.40 -13.63
CA LEU A 131 -11.69 15.54 -12.48
C LEU A 131 -11.81 14.28 -11.61
N CYS A 132 -10.87 13.34 -11.73
CA CYS A 132 -10.73 12.25 -10.77
C CYS A 132 -10.35 12.83 -9.39
N THR A 133 -11.35 13.25 -8.61
CA THR A 133 -11.15 13.77 -7.25
C THR A 133 -11.69 12.83 -6.20
N TRP A 134 -10.89 12.73 -5.14
CA TRP A 134 -11.16 11.95 -3.94
C TRP A 134 -12.12 12.74 -3.05
N ASP A 135 -13.38 12.32 -2.96
CA ASP A 135 -14.34 13.00 -2.09
C ASP A 135 -14.35 12.36 -0.70
N LEU A 136 -13.92 13.13 0.30
CA LEU A 136 -13.63 12.68 1.68
C LEU A 136 -14.85 12.72 2.63
N ALA A 137 -16.02 13.19 2.18
CA ALA A 137 -17.06 13.66 3.10
C ALA A 137 -18.29 12.75 3.30
N ALA A 138 -18.46 11.66 2.56
CA ALA A 138 -19.77 10.97 2.51
C ALA A 138 -20.00 9.81 3.52
N GLU A 139 -19.01 9.40 4.32
CA GLU A 139 -19.16 8.20 5.18
C GLU A 139 -19.48 8.47 6.66
N ASN A 140 -19.51 9.73 7.11
CA ASN A 140 -19.88 10.03 8.51
C ASN A 140 -21.40 10.03 8.77
N SER A 141 -22.26 9.89 7.75
CA SER A 141 -23.73 9.93 7.94
C SER A 141 -24.39 8.57 8.20
N LYS A 142 -23.63 7.46 8.14
CA LYS A 142 -24.19 6.11 8.41
C LYS A 142 -23.76 5.50 9.74
N ASN A 143 -22.86 6.14 10.49
CA ASN A 143 -22.38 5.70 11.80
C ASN A 143 -22.11 6.88 12.76
N ALA A 144 -22.91 7.95 12.70
CA ALA A 144 -23.03 8.85 13.85
C ALA A 144 -23.98 8.18 14.87
N PRO A 145 -23.68 8.21 16.18
CA PRO A 145 -24.52 7.59 17.21
C PRO A 145 -25.96 8.14 17.20
#